data_AF-A0A813DAQ4-F1
#
_entry.id   AF-A0A813DAQ4-F1
#
_cell.length_a   1.000
_cell.length_b   1.000
_cell.length_c   1.000
_cell.angle_alpha   90.00
_cell.angle_beta   90.00
_cell.angle_gamma   90.00
#
_symmetry.space_group_name_H-M   'P 1'
#
loop_
_entity.id
_entity.type
_entity.pdbx_description
1 polymer ?
#
loop_
_entity_poly.entity_id
_entity_poly.type
_entity_poly.pdbx_seq_one_letter_code
_entity_poly.pdbx_strand_id
1 'polypeptide(L)'
;MISHVEALTIGSLGFEPIFNSKYNEDRVASTSAGFTLLGKILPILIGLLTAGAAVVVGMVSEFIGSHRSAWVRDLIVDDNWFVAFLALFGMMTVCALLSGLPVYMGTTTNSAGSSGIPQLIGLLNGCDLRGEFSLKHMMVKWFGVSIVVGSGLAVGPEGPMIFIGAAIGALVSRIPQNPTVWKWLGNPPSTVGDDCYLRDYVSIGAGCGIAAAFRAPIAGTLFIVEEAASHFKKDGSQQGNQQPWAQQTTTTITTTTTTTTTTTTTTTTTTTTTTTITATTTNVGRA
;
A
#
# COMPACT_ATOMS: atom_id res chain seq x y z
N MET A 1 14.95 2.13 -16.21
CA MET A 1 16.25 1.68 -15.66
C MET A 1 16.92 2.93 -15.13
N ILE A 2 17.19 3.01 -13.83
CA ILE A 2 17.89 4.16 -13.22
C ILE A 2 19.32 4.15 -13.77
N SER A 3 19.82 5.30 -14.25
CA SER A 3 21.18 5.37 -14.80
C SER A 3 22.23 5.16 -13.70
N HIS A 4 23.41 4.62 -14.02
CA HIS A 4 24.50 4.42 -13.03
C HIS A 4 24.89 5.72 -12.28
N VAL A 5 24.67 6.87 -12.91
CA VAL A 5 24.93 8.19 -12.32
C VAL A 5 23.84 8.58 -11.31
N GLU A 6 22.56 8.29 -11.59
CA GLU A 6 21.47 8.52 -10.64
C GLU A 6 21.58 7.59 -9.42
N ALA A 7 22.05 6.35 -9.59
CA ALA A 7 22.23 5.43 -8.46
C ALA A 7 23.16 5.97 -7.37
N LEU A 8 24.17 6.77 -7.74
CA LEU A 8 25.10 7.43 -6.81
C LEU A 8 24.50 8.68 -6.13
N THR A 9 23.39 9.20 -6.64
CA THR A 9 22.68 10.35 -6.07
C THR A 9 21.56 9.95 -5.11
N ILE A 10 21.22 8.65 -5.02
CA ILE A 10 20.20 8.15 -4.11
C ILE A 10 20.77 8.16 -2.69
N GLY A 11 20.17 8.98 -1.82
CA GLY A 11 20.52 9.04 -0.41
C GLY A 11 20.08 7.80 0.37
N SER A 12 20.42 7.77 1.67
CA SER A 12 19.93 6.76 2.60
C SER A 12 18.92 7.38 3.56
N LEU A 13 17.85 6.65 3.86
CA LEU A 13 16.87 6.98 4.89
C LEU A 13 17.43 6.64 6.26
N GLY A 14 17.19 7.52 7.23
CA GLY A 14 17.63 7.37 8.62
C GLY A 14 16.56 6.72 9.49
N PHE A 15 16.42 5.39 9.45
CA PHE A 15 15.41 4.69 10.25
C PHE A 15 15.69 4.64 11.75
N GLU A 16 16.94 4.88 12.15
CA GLU A 16 17.34 4.89 13.56
C GLU A 16 17.06 6.27 14.17
N PRO A 17 16.29 6.35 15.27
CA PRO A 17 16.12 7.60 15.99
C PRO A 17 17.45 8.11 16.54
N ILE A 18 17.69 9.41 16.45
CA ILE A 18 18.86 10.04 17.05
C ILE A 18 18.57 10.33 18.53
N PHE A 19 19.11 9.51 19.43
CA PHE A 19 18.96 9.67 20.87
C PHE A 19 19.82 10.84 21.39
N ASN A 20 19.30 12.06 21.28
CA ASN A 20 19.89 13.25 21.89
C ASN A 20 19.04 13.78 23.06
N SER A 21 19.56 14.75 23.81
CA SER A 21 18.84 15.35 24.95
C SER A 21 17.49 15.94 24.54
N LYS A 22 17.44 16.58 23.36
CA LYS A 22 16.23 17.15 22.78
C LYS A 22 15.16 16.08 22.50
N TYR A 23 15.54 14.96 21.93
CA TYR A 23 14.67 13.81 21.70
C TYR A 23 14.10 13.28 23.01
N ASN A 24 14.92 13.20 24.07
CA ASN A 24 14.45 12.77 25.39
C ASN A 24 13.48 13.78 26.03
N GLU A 25 13.74 15.08 25.90
CA GLU A 25 12.83 16.14 26.36
C GLU A 25 11.49 16.09 25.62
N ASP A 26 11.55 15.96 24.30
CA ASP A 26 10.37 15.88 23.43
C ASP A 26 9.58 14.59 23.66
N ARG A 27 10.24 13.47 23.96
CA ARG A 27 9.56 12.21 24.32
C ARG A 27 8.69 12.34 25.56
N VAL A 28 9.17 13.05 26.58
CA VAL A 28 8.41 13.25 27.83
C VAL A 28 7.24 14.21 27.58
N ALA A 29 7.43 15.22 26.74
CA ALA A 29 6.37 16.16 26.33
C ALA A 29 5.34 15.55 25.34
N SER A 30 5.76 14.55 24.55
CA SER A 30 5.01 13.95 23.44
C SER A 30 4.06 12.82 23.85
N THR A 31 3.69 12.72 25.13
CA THR A 31 2.63 11.79 25.57
C THR A 31 1.25 12.48 25.44
N SER A 32 0.98 13.12 24.30
CA SER A 32 -0.32 13.73 24.05
C SER A 32 -1.31 12.67 23.57
N ALA A 33 -2.51 12.62 24.17
CA ALA A 33 -3.56 11.70 23.77
C ALA A 33 -3.91 11.81 22.27
N GLY A 34 -3.71 13.00 21.68
CA GLY A 34 -3.89 13.26 20.25
C GLY A 34 -2.93 12.47 19.37
N PHE A 35 -1.65 12.34 19.74
CA PHE A 35 -0.69 11.56 18.96
C PHE A 35 -1.02 10.06 18.97
N THR A 36 -1.39 9.51 20.13
CA THR A 36 -1.83 8.11 20.25
C THR A 36 -3.09 7.82 19.44
N LEU A 37 -4.03 8.77 19.42
CA LEU A 37 -5.25 8.67 18.61
C LEU A 37 -4.92 8.69 17.11
N LEU A 38 -4.04 9.60 16.69
CA LEU A 38 -3.61 9.74 15.29
C LEU A 38 -2.93 8.46 14.79
N GLY A 39 -2.08 7.85 15.63
CA GLY A 39 -1.42 6.57 15.33
C GLY A 39 -2.39 5.41 15.11
N LYS A 40 -3.63 5.47 15.63
CA LYS A 40 -4.67 4.46 15.39
C LYS A 40 -5.54 4.79 14.16
N ILE A 41 -5.84 6.06 13.95
CA ILE A 41 -6.74 6.50 12.87
C ILE A 41 -6.05 6.42 11.50
N LEU A 42 -4.77 6.81 11.40
CA LEU A 42 -4.08 6.86 10.11
C LEU A 42 -3.91 5.49 9.44
N PRO A 43 -3.55 4.38 10.14
CA PRO A 43 -3.53 3.05 9.54
C PRO A 43 -4.90 2.60 9.00
N ILE A 44 -5.97 2.89 9.73
CA ILE A 44 -7.35 2.59 9.30
C ILE A 44 -7.68 3.36 8.02
N LEU A 45 -7.31 4.64 7.97
CA LEU A 45 -7.49 5.49 6.80
C LEU A 45 -6.72 4.95 5.59
N ILE A 46 -5.46 4.50 5.77
CA ILE A 46 -4.67 3.87 4.70
C ILE A 46 -5.42 2.65 4.15
N GLY A 47 -5.86 1.74 5.02
CA GLY A 47 -6.61 0.55 4.60
C GLY A 47 -7.87 0.88 3.81
N LEU A 48 -8.66 1.87 4.27
CA LEU A 48 -9.89 2.30 3.60
C LEU A 48 -9.60 2.91 2.22
N LEU A 49 -8.58 3.78 2.13
CA LEU A 49 -8.19 4.42 0.87
C LEU A 49 -7.64 3.40 -0.13
N THR A 50 -6.82 2.45 0.32
CA THR A 50 -6.28 1.39 -0.54
C THR A 50 -7.39 0.45 -1.03
N ALA A 51 -8.33 0.07 -0.16
CA ALA A 51 -9.48 -0.74 -0.55
C ALA A 51 -10.37 0.01 -1.56
N GLY A 52 -10.66 1.30 -1.33
CA GLY A 52 -11.41 2.12 -2.26
C GLY A 52 -10.72 2.22 -3.62
N ALA A 53 -9.39 2.44 -3.65
CA ALA A 53 -8.62 2.47 -4.89
C ALA A 53 -8.71 1.13 -5.65
N ALA A 54 -8.62 0.00 -4.94
CA ALA A 54 -8.72 -1.34 -5.53
C ALA A 54 -10.10 -1.61 -6.15
N VAL A 55 -11.17 -1.24 -5.43
CA VAL A 55 -12.55 -1.39 -5.90
C VAL A 55 -12.76 -0.61 -7.20
N VAL A 56 -12.27 0.62 -7.28
CA VAL A 56 -12.43 1.43 -8.49
C VAL A 56 -11.62 0.87 -9.66
N VAL A 57 -10.39 0.36 -9.43
CA VAL A 57 -9.64 -0.36 -10.49
C VAL A 57 -10.48 -1.53 -11.01
N GLY A 58 -11.04 -2.35 -10.11
CA GLY A 58 -11.89 -3.47 -10.47
C GLY A 58 -13.11 -3.04 -11.29
N MET A 59 -13.86 -2.04 -10.82
CA MET A 59 -15.04 -1.51 -11.50
C MET A 59 -14.73 -0.99 -12.91
N VAL A 60 -13.64 -0.23 -13.07
CA VAL A 60 -13.24 0.33 -14.37
C VAL A 60 -12.77 -0.78 -15.31
N SER A 61 -11.95 -1.72 -14.82
CA SER A 61 -11.47 -2.84 -15.63
C SER A 61 -12.61 -3.77 -16.06
N GLU A 62 -13.55 -4.07 -15.18
CA GLU A 62 -14.74 -4.87 -15.52
C GLU A 62 -15.63 -4.18 -16.55
N PHE A 63 -15.84 -2.86 -16.41
CA PHE A 63 -16.62 -2.08 -17.38
C PHE A 63 -16.01 -2.11 -18.79
N ILE A 64 -14.69 -1.90 -18.89
CA ILE A 64 -13.97 -1.97 -20.18
C ILE A 64 -14.01 -3.40 -20.72
N GLY A 65 -13.77 -4.39 -19.86
CA GLY A 65 -13.76 -5.79 -20.22
C GLY A 65 -15.13 -6.30 -20.69
N SER A 66 -16.23 -5.83 -20.10
CA SER A 66 -17.59 -6.20 -20.47
C SER A 66 -17.95 -5.63 -21.84
N HIS A 67 -17.62 -4.35 -22.10
CA HIS A 67 -17.88 -3.70 -23.39
C HIS A 67 -17.06 -4.36 -24.51
N ARG A 68 -15.78 -4.63 -24.25
CA ARG A 68 -14.93 -5.38 -25.19
C ARG A 68 -15.53 -6.74 -25.51
N SER A 69 -15.88 -7.51 -24.48
CA SER A 69 -16.35 -8.88 -24.64
C SER A 69 -17.70 -8.92 -25.36
N ALA A 70 -18.59 -7.96 -25.08
CA ALA A 70 -19.86 -7.82 -25.79
C ALA A 70 -19.64 -7.53 -27.27
N TRP A 71 -18.81 -6.53 -27.60
CA TRP A 71 -18.58 -6.15 -29.00
C TRP A 71 -17.93 -7.27 -29.83
N VAL A 72 -16.93 -7.94 -29.25
CA VAL A 72 -16.28 -9.09 -29.90
C VAL A 72 -17.25 -10.26 -30.07
N ARG A 73 -18.12 -10.49 -29.08
CA ARG A 73 -19.13 -11.54 -29.15
C ARG A 73 -20.14 -11.29 -30.28
N ASP A 74 -20.64 -10.07 -30.43
CA ASP A 74 -21.61 -9.73 -31.47
C ASP A 74 -21.01 -9.97 -32.87
N LEU A 75 -19.75 -9.59 -33.09
CA LEU A 75 -19.02 -9.84 -34.33
C LEU A 75 -18.79 -11.33 -34.63
N ILE A 76 -18.63 -12.16 -33.60
CA ILE A 76 -18.49 -13.62 -33.75
C ILE A 76 -19.84 -14.25 -34.13
N VAL A 77 -20.94 -13.78 -33.53
CA VAL A 77 -22.30 -14.27 -33.84
C VAL A 77 -22.69 -13.94 -35.28
N ASP A 78 -22.24 -12.81 -35.81
CA ASP A 78 -22.45 -12.38 -37.20
C ASP A 78 -21.53 -13.10 -38.22
N ASP A 79 -20.85 -14.18 -37.81
CA ASP A 79 -19.91 -14.98 -38.63
C ASP A 79 -18.71 -14.19 -39.21
N ASN A 80 -18.40 -13.02 -38.64
CA ASN A 80 -17.31 -12.15 -39.08
C ASN A 80 -16.02 -12.35 -38.25
N TRP A 81 -15.54 -13.59 -38.20
CA TRP A 81 -14.40 -14.01 -37.36
C TRP A 81 -13.12 -13.16 -37.55
N PHE A 82 -12.80 -12.76 -38.78
CA PHE A 82 -11.63 -11.94 -39.06
C PHE A 82 -11.78 -10.51 -38.52
N VAL A 83 -12.98 -9.92 -38.62
CA VAL A 83 -13.27 -8.59 -38.07
C VAL A 83 -13.27 -8.64 -36.55
N ALA A 84 -13.81 -9.71 -35.94
CA ALA A 84 -13.75 -9.94 -34.50
C ALA A 84 -12.30 -10.01 -34.00
N PHE A 85 -11.42 -10.72 -34.71
CA PHE A 85 -9.99 -10.78 -34.41
C PHE A 85 -9.33 -9.39 -34.48
N LEU A 86 -9.59 -8.64 -35.55
CA LEU A 86 -8.99 -7.31 -35.74
C LEU A 86 -9.52 -6.30 -34.72
N ALA A 87 -10.80 -6.35 -34.35
CA ALA A 87 -11.40 -5.52 -33.31
C ALA A 87 -10.80 -5.82 -31.93
N LEU A 88 -10.63 -7.10 -31.59
CA LEU A 88 -9.99 -7.53 -30.35
C LEU A 88 -8.54 -7.04 -30.29
N PHE A 89 -7.75 -7.33 -31.33
CA PHE A 89 -6.34 -6.92 -31.41
C PHE A 89 -6.17 -5.40 -31.41
N GLY A 90 -7.01 -4.69 -32.15
CA GLY A 90 -7.03 -3.23 -32.19
C GLY A 90 -7.31 -2.63 -30.82
N MET A 91 -8.31 -3.15 -30.09
CA MET A 91 -8.61 -2.68 -28.75
C MET A 91 -7.48 -2.96 -27.75
N MET A 92 -6.88 -4.16 -27.76
CA MET A 92 -5.69 -4.45 -26.95
C MET A 92 -4.61 -3.39 -27.17
N THR A 93 -4.32 -3.12 -28.44
CA THR A 93 -3.24 -2.22 -28.85
C THR A 93 -3.54 -0.78 -28.43
N VAL A 94 -4.75 -0.29 -28.66
CA VAL A 94 -5.16 1.07 -28.28
C VAL A 94 -5.11 1.25 -26.77
N CYS A 95 -5.66 0.31 -25.99
CA CYS A 95 -5.61 0.38 -24.53
C CYS A 95 -4.17 0.30 -23.99
N ALA A 96 -3.32 -0.55 -24.58
CA ALA A 96 -1.91 -0.64 -24.20
C ALA A 96 -1.19 0.70 -24.46
N LEU A 97 -1.39 1.30 -25.64
CA LEU A 97 -0.82 2.61 -25.96
C LEU A 97 -1.33 3.72 -25.03
N LEU A 98 -2.64 3.76 -24.76
CA LEU A 98 -3.23 4.74 -23.83
C LEU A 98 -2.67 4.60 -22.42
N SER A 99 -2.47 3.37 -21.93
CA SER A 99 -1.90 3.12 -20.60
C SER A 99 -0.40 3.50 -20.52
N GLY A 100 0.36 3.30 -21.60
CA GLY A 100 1.80 3.58 -21.66
C GLY A 100 2.13 5.03 -22.01
N LEU A 101 1.23 5.77 -22.67
CA LEU A 101 1.47 7.12 -23.15
C LEU A 101 1.89 8.11 -22.05
N PRO A 102 1.24 8.16 -20.87
CA PRO A 102 1.63 9.10 -19.82
C PRO A 102 3.05 8.84 -19.27
N VAL A 103 3.47 7.56 -19.28
CA VAL A 103 4.81 7.14 -18.88
C VAL A 103 5.84 7.57 -19.93
N TYR A 104 5.52 7.37 -21.21
CA TYR A 104 6.40 7.71 -22.32
C TYR A 104 6.57 9.23 -22.51
N MET A 105 5.50 10.01 -22.34
CA MET A 105 5.53 11.47 -22.48
C MET A 105 6.31 12.20 -21.37
N GLY A 106 7.01 11.48 -20.49
CA GLY A 106 7.86 12.06 -19.45
C GLY A 106 7.08 12.86 -18.40
N THR A 107 5.76 12.66 -18.30
CA THR A 107 4.96 13.32 -17.27
C THR A 107 5.36 12.82 -15.87
N THR A 108 5.89 11.61 -15.77
CA THR A 108 6.41 10.99 -14.54
C THR A 108 7.84 10.49 -14.76
N THR A 109 8.53 10.12 -13.69
CA THR A 109 9.83 9.44 -13.81
C THR A 109 9.66 8.14 -14.60
N ASN A 110 10.69 7.74 -15.35
CA ASN A 110 10.69 6.51 -16.15
C ASN A 110 10.44 5.23 -15.31
N SER A 111 10.54 5.32 -13.98
CA SER A 111 10.19 4.25 -13.03
C SER A 111 8.69 3.92 -13.02
N ALA A 112 7.82 4.83 -13.49
CA ALA A 112 6.37 4.66 -13.44
C ALA A 112 5.83 3.49 -14.29
N GLY A 113 6.55 3.07 -15.34
CA GLY A 113 6.13 1.97 -16.24
C GLY A 113 6.34 0.56 -15.69
N SER A 114 6.98 0.41 -14.53
CA SER A 114 7.21 -0.89 -13.87
C SER A 114 6.12 -1.24 -12.86
N SER A 115 6.14 -2.46 -12.29
CA SER A 115 5.22 -2.84 -11.20
C SER A 115 5.31 -1.93 -9.96
N GLY A 116 6.46 -1.29 -9.72
CA GLY A 116 6.69 -0.48 -8.51
C GLY A 116 7.22 -1.26 -7.29
N ILE A 117 7.17 -2.60 -7.32
CA ILE A 117 7.65 -3.44 -6.20
C ILE A 117 9.15 -3.23 -5.93
N PRO A 118 10.06 -3.18 -6.92
CA PRO A 118 11.48 -2.95 -6.64
C PRO A 118 11.75 -1.60 -5.96
N GLN A 119 11.00 -0.55 -6.31
CA GLN A 119 11.12 0.77 -5.68
C GLN A 119 10.61 0.75 -4.24
N LEU A 120 9.54 -0.01 -3.97
CA LEU A 120 9.05 -0.25 -2.61
C LEU A 120 10.07 -0.97 -1.76
N ILE A 121 10.61 -2.09 -2.26
CA ILE A 121 11.64 -2.85 -1.55
C ILE A 121 12.88 -1.99 -1.32
N GLY A 122 13.32 -1.22 -2.33
CA GLY A 122 14.43 -0.27 -2.18
C GLY A 122 14.18 0.76 -1.07
N LEU A 123 12.98 1.34 -1.02
CA LEU A 123 12.61 2.28 0.05
C LEU A 123 12.61 1.61 1.43
N LEU A 124 12.05 0.40 1.55
CA LEU A 124 12.01 -0.35 2.82
C LEU A 124 13.40 -0.76 3.31
N ASN A 125 14.33 -1.01 2.39
CA ASN A 125 15.74 -1.27 2.68
C ASN A 125 16.57 -0.01 2.97
N GLY A 126 15.96 1.18 2.90
CA GLY A 126 16.60 2.43 3.29
C GLY A 126 17.12 3.29 2.14
N CYS A 127 16.85 2.97 0.88
CA CYS A 127 17.15 3.88 -0.23
C CYS A 127 16.17 5.07 -0.24
N ASP A 128 16.66 6.30 -0.39
CA ASP A 128 15.80 7.48 -0.48
C ASP A 128 15.11 7.59 -1.85
N LEU A 129 13.97 6.91 -1.94
CA LEU A 129 13.10 6.86 -3.13
C LEU A 129 11.78 7.60 -2.89
N ARG A 130 11.73 8.56 -1.95
CA ARG A 130 10.50 9.31 -1.60
C ARG A 130 9.81 9.98 -2.78
N GLY A 131 10.60 10.43 -3.76
CA GLY A 131 10.11 11.09 -4.97
C GLY A 131 9.25 10.17 -5.86
N GLU A 132 9.47 8.86 -5.80
CA GLU A 132 8.71 7.87 -6.57
C GLU A 132 7.30 7.64 -6.00
N PHE A 133 7.12 7.83 -4.69
CA PHE A 133 5.83 7.70 -4.00
C PHE A 133 5.01 9.00 -4.01
N SER A 134 5.02 9.70 -5.15
CA SER A 134 4.23 10.92 -5.34
C SER A 134 2.81 10.61 -5.81
N LEU A 135 1.86 11.51 -5.47
CA LEU A 135 0.47 11.43 -5.93
C LEU A 135 0.38 11.34 -7.45
N LYS A 136 1.25 12.06 -8.17
CA LYS A 136 1.29 12.06 -9.64
C LYS A 136 1.58 10.66 -10.20
N HIS A 137 2.62 10.01 -9.68
CA HIS A 137 3.02 8.65 -10.08
C HIS A 137 1.96 7.62 -9.73
N MET A 138 1.35 7.75 -8.55
CA MET A 138 0.25 6.89 -8.12
C MET A 138 -0.94 6.99 -9.08
N MET A 139 -1.36 8.21 -9.44
CA MET A 139 -2.48 8.43 -10.37
C MET A 139 -2.20 7.83 -11.75
N VAL A 140 -1.01 8.07 -12.31
CA VAL A 140 -0.63 7.50 -13.62
C VAL A 140 -0.69 5.98 -13.60
N LYS A 141 -0.14 5.34 -12.56
CA LYS A 141 -0.20 3.87 -12.42
C LYS A 141 -1.63 3.37 -12.23
N TRP A 142 -2.44 4.05 -11.43
CA TRP A 142 -3.81 3.67 -11.14
C TRP A 142 -4.71 3.73 -12.40
N PHE A 143 -4.57 4.77 -13.22
CA PHE A 143 -5.26 4.84 -14.51
C PHE A 143 -4.72 3.80 -15.51
N GLY A 144 -3.39 3.67 -15.60
CA GLY A 144 -2.74 2.73 -16.51
C GLY A 144 -3.16 1.29 -16.25
N VAL A 145 -3.14 0.87 -14.97
CA VAL A 145 -3.54 -0.49 -14.57
C VAL A 145 -5.02 -0.76 -14.84
N SER A 146 -5.90 0.22 -14.58
CA SER A 146 -7.34 0.08 -14.81
C SER A 146 -7.67 -0.19 -16.29
N ILE A 147 -6.99 0.51 -17.20
CA ILE A 147 -7.20 0.39 -18.65
C ILE A 147 -6.58 -0.90 -19.19
N VAL A 148 -5.36 -1.23 -18.79
CA VAL A 148 -4.61 -2.37 -19.36
C VAL A 148 -5.12 -3.72 -18.87
N VAL A 149 -5.67 -3.78 -17.64
CA VAL A 149 -6.33 -5.00 -17.14
C VAL A 149 -7.69 -5.17 -17.81
N GLY A 150 -8.45 -4.09 -17.97
CA GLY A 150 -9.75 -4.13 -18.66
C GLY A 150 -9.65 -4.48 -20.14
N SER A 151 -8.54 -4.13 -20.79
CA SER A 151 -8.33 -4.52 -22.18
C SER A 151 -8.19 -6.04 -22.33
N GLY A 152 -7.68 -6.78 -21.35
CA GLY A 152 -7.48 -8.23 -21.45
C GLY A 152 -6.09 -8.64 -21.96
N LEU A 153 -5.11 -7.74 -21.85
CA LEU A 153 -3.70 -8.13 -21.96
C LEU A 153 -3.33 -9.13 -20.86
N ALA A 154 -2.29 -9.92 -21.08
CA ALA A 154 -1.71 -10.84 -20.10
C ALA A 154 -0.95 -10.10 -18.99
N VAL A 155 -1.64 -9.22 -18.27
CA VAL A 155 -1.14 -8.40 -17.17
C VAL A 155 -2.18 -8.38 -16.06
N GLY A 156 -1.72 -8.32 -14.82
CA GLY A 156 -2.58 -8.30 -13.65
C GLY A 156 -2.43 -7.01 -12.82
N PRO A 157 -3.46 -6.63 -12.06
CA PRO A 157 -3.42 -5.44 -11.21
C PRO A 157 -2.59 -5.62 -9.95
N GLU A 158 -2.19 -6.85 -9.60
CA GLU A 158 -1.70 -7.21 -8.28
C GLU A 158 -0.44 -6.45 -7.90
N GLY A 159 0.57 -6.42 -8.78
CA GLY A 159 1.82 -5.72 -8.53
C GLY A 159 1.66 -4.20 -8.36
N PRO A 160 1.01 -3.50 -9.32
CA PRO A 160 0.71 -2.07 -9.20
C PRO A 160 -0.13 -1.73 -7.96
N MET A 161 -1.03 -2.61 -7.53
CA MET A 161 -1.87 -2.37 -6.34
C MET A 161 -1.06 -2.33 -5.04
N ILE A 162 -0.01 -3.15 -4.91
CA ILE A 162 0.91 -3.09 -3.76
C ILE A 162 1.60 -1.72 -3.72
N PHE A 163 2.07 -1.23 -4.87
CA PHE A 163 2.70 0.08 -4.97
C PHE A 163 1.71 1.22 -4.68
N ILE A 164 0.48 1.14 -5.18
CA ILE A 164 -0.56 2.14 -4.90
C ILE A 164 -0.85 2.21 -3.40
N GLY A 165 -0.96 1.06 -2.72
CA GLY A 165 -1.11 1.01 -1.27
C GLY A 165 0.06 1.67 -0.54
N ALA A 166 1.30 1.35 -0.93
CA ALA A 166 2.50 1.99 -0.40
C ALA A 166 2.53 3.51 -0.63
N ALA A 167 2.13 3.98 -1.80
CA ALA A 167 2.06 5.40 -2.14
C ALA A 167 0.99 6.13 -1.31
N ILE A 168 -0.16 5.50 -1.05
CA ILE A 168 -1.17 6.02 -0.11
C ILE A 168 -0.55 6.15 1.28
N GLY A 169 0.19 5.14 1.76
CA GLY A 169 0.93 5.19 3.02
C GLY A 169 1.91 6.37 3.09
N ALA A 170 2.71 6.58 2.04
CA ALA A 170 3.65 7.70 1.93
C ALA A 170 2.97 9.09 1.85
N LEU A 171 1.75 9.17 1.33
CA LEU A 171 0.97 10.41 1.30
C LEU A 171 0.34 10.68 2.67
N VAL A 172 -0.20 9.65 3.32
CA VAL A 172 -0.81 9.74 4.65
C VAL A 172 0.24 10.08 5.72
N SER A 173 1.49 9.63 5.57
CA SER A 173 2.58 9.98 6.50
C SER A 173 2.91 11.48 6.55
N ARG A 174 2.46 12.26 5.55
CA ARG A 174 2.61 13.72 5.49
C ARG A 174 1.51 14.45 6.28
N ILE A 175 0.42 13.79 6.65
CA ILE A 175 -0.70 14.41 7.39
C ILE A 175 -0.22 14.95 8.75
N PRO A 176 0.48 14.16 9.60
CA PRO A 176 1.03 14.67 10.85
C PRO A 176 2.02 15.81 10.64
N GLN A 177 2.71 15.90 9.49
CA GLN A 177 3.70 16.97 9.23
C GLN A 177 3.05 18.34 9.00
N ASN A 178 1.75 18.39 8.73
CA ASN A 178 1.05 19.65 8.52
C ASN A 178 0.72 20.32 9.87
N PRO A 179 1.19 21.56 10.14
CA PRO A 179 0.96 22.25 11.40
C PRO A 179 -0.53 22.51 11.70
N THR A 180 -1.39 22.47 10.69
CA THR A 180 -2.84 22.65 10.84
C THR A 180 -3.49 21.52 11.65
N VAL A 181 -2.97 20.28 11.53
CA VAL A 181 -3.50 19.11 12.24
C VAL A 181 -3.33 19.28 13.75
N TRP A 182 -2.21 19.87 14.16
CA TRP A 182 -1.86 20.08 15.57
C TRP A 182 -2.65 21.18 16.26
N LYS A 183 -3.29 22.09 15.52
CA LYS A 183 -4.21 23.09 16.12
C LYS A 183 -5.31 22.46 16.98
N TRP A 184 -5.73 21.23 16.64
CA TRP A 184 -6.80 20.51 17.33
C TRP A 184 -6.31 19.33 18.19
N LEU A 185 -5.10 18.85 17.95
CA LEU A 185 -4.53 17.64 18.57
C LEU A 185 -3.48 17.96 19.66
N GLY A 186 -3.15 19.24 19.85
CA GLY A 186 -2.17 19.71 20.83
C GLY A 186 -0.80 19.95 20.21
N ASN A 187 0.26 19.87 21.01
CA ASN A 187 1.61 20.13 20.49
C ASN A 187 2.12 18.94 19.65
N PRO A 188 2.71 19.19 18.47
CA PRO A 188 3.35 18.15 17.68
C PRO A 188 4.55 17.56 18.44
N PRO A 189 4.69 16.22 18.46
CA PRO A 189 5.96 15.58 18.75
C PRO A 189 7.05 16.12 17.83
N SER A 190 8.27 16.30 18.33
CA SER A 190 9.40 16.62 17.47
C SER A 190 9.80 15.49 16.53
N THR A 191 9.35 14.26 16.83
CA THR A 191 9.56 13.07 16.01
C THR A 191 8.65 13.02 14.78
N VAL A 192 7.70 13.96 14.67
CA VAL A 192 6.83 14.04 13.49
C VAL A 192 7.66 14.36 12.26
N GLY A 193 7.67 13.44 11.31
CA GLY A 193 8.40 13.58 10.06
C GLY A 193 9.64 12.71 9.95
N ASP A 194 10.00 12.00 11.03
CA ASP A 194 11.11 11.04 10.99
C ASP A 194 10.87 9.93 9.96
N ASP A 195 11.96 9.48 9.36
CA ASP A 195 11.99 8.46 8.31
C ASP A 195 11.44 7.10 8.79
N CYS A 196 11.54 6.83 10.10
CA CYS A 196 10.98 5.65 10.72
C CYS A 196 9.46 5.57 10.55
N TYR A 197 8.74 6.69 10.72
CA TYR A 197 7.30 6.73 10.51
C TYR A 197 6.95 6.61 9.03
N LEU A 198 7.73 7.21 8.13
CA LEU A 198 7.52 7.02 6.69
C LEU A 198 7.58 5.53 6.34
N ARG A 199 8.61 4.82 6.82
CA ARG A 199 8.74 3.38 6.59
C ARG A 199 7.51 2.64 7.11
N ASP A 200 7.10 2.88 8.35
CA ASP A 200 5.96 2.19 8.96
C ASP A 200 4.65 2.42 8.18
N TYR A 201 4.34 3.66 7.78
CA TYR A 201 3.14 3.95 6.99
C TYR A 201 3.20 3.34 5.59
N VAL A 202 4.36 3.35 4.94
CA VAL A 202 4.57 2.72 3.63
C VAL A 202 4.41 1.19 3.73
N SER A 203 4.96 0.57 4.76
CA SER A 203 4.82 -0.86 5.02
C SER A 203 3.35 -1.24 5.25
N ILE A 204 2.63 -0.49 6.10
CA ILE A 204 1.20 -0.69 6.34
C ILE A 204 0.43 -0.58 5.00
N GLY A 205 0.71 0.46 4.21
CA GLY A 205 0.10 0.66 2.90
C GLY A 205 0.38 -0.48 1.93
N ALA A 206 1.62 -0.98 1.87
CA ALA A 206 1.98 -2.12 1.04
C ALA A 206 1.23 -3.40 1.46
N GLY A 207 1.15 -3.68 2.76
CA GLY A 207 0.38 -4.82 3.27
C GLY A 207 -1.12 -4.70 2.98
N CYS A 208 -1.69 -3.50 3.11
CA CYS A 208 -3.07 -3.22 2.68
C CYS A 208 -3.25 -3.45 1.17
N GLY A 209 -2.26 -3.08 0.34
CA GLY A 209 -2.25 -3.33 -1.10
C GLY A 209 -2.24 -4.81 -1.45
N ILE A 210 -1.43 -5.61 -0.76
CA ILE A 210 -1.41 -7.08 -0.89
C ILE A 210 -2.75 -7.68 -0.46
N ALA A 211 -3.28 -7.24 0.68
CA ALA A 211 -4.57 -7.70 1.16
C ALA A 211 -5.71 -7.37 0.18
N ALA A 212 -5.68 -6.18 -0.43
CA ALA A 212 -6.66 -5.76 -1.42
C ALA A 212 -6.54 -6.51 -2.75
N ALA A 213 -5.32 -6.74 -3.24
CA ALA A 213 -5.07 -7.43 -4.49
C ALA A 213 -5.37 -8.95 -4.42
N PHE A 214 -4.88 -9.61 -3.37
CA PHE A 214 -4.92 -11.07 -3.25
C PHE A 214 -6.02 -11.58 -2.32
N ARG A 215 -6.76 -10.69 -1.67
CA ARG A 215 -7.78 -11.04 -0.64
C ARG A 215 -7.17 -11.86 0.50
N ALA A 216 -5.89 -11.63 0.76
CA ALA A 216 -5.06 -12.40 1.69
C ALA A 216 -4.37 -11.46 2.71
N PRO A 217 -5.06 -11.07 3.80
CA PRO A 217 -4.49 -10.15 4.78
C PRO A 217 -3.25 -10.72 5.50
N ILE A 218 -3.22 -12.03 5.73
CA ILE A 218 -2.07 -12.71 6.36
C ILE A 218 -0.82 -12.58 5.48
N ALA A 219 -0.96 -12.71 4.15
CA ALA A 219 0.15 -12.51 3.22
C ALA A 219 0.69 -11.08 3.28
N GLY A 220 -0.20 -10.08 3.41
CA GLY A 220 0.20 -8.69 3.59
C GLY A 220 1.02 -8.47 4.87
N THR A 221 0.62 -9.10 5.98
CA THR A 221 1.39 -9.02 7.23
C THR A 221 2.74 -9.72 7.14
N LEU A 222 2.82 -10.87 6.46
CA LEU A 222 4.07 -11.61 6.27
C LEU A 222 5.04 -10.83 5.37
N PHE A 223 4.53 -10.18 4.32
CA PHE A 223 5.35 -9.32 3.47
C PHE A 223 5.97 -8.16 4.26
N ILE A 224 5.20 -7.51 5.14
CA ILE A 224 5.73 -6.45 6.01
C ILE A 224 6.85 -6.99 6.92
N VAL A 225 6.64 -8.18 7.48
CA VAL A 225 7.61 -8.87 8.33
C VAL A 225 8.88 -9.20 7.53
N GLU A 226 8.76 -9.68 6.30
CA GLU A 226 9.91 -10.05 5.46
C GLU A 226 10.71 -8.84 4.98
N GLU A 227 10.03 -7.79 4.50
CA GLU A 227 10.67 -6.70 3.76
C GLU A 227 10.92 -5.43 4.60
N ALA A 228 10.14 -5.19 5.65
CA ALA A 228 10.23 -3.94 6.44
C ALA A 228 10.85 -4.12 7.82
N ALA A 229 10.90 -5.34 8.36
CA ALA A 229 11.31 -5.57 9.73
C ALA A 229 12.72 -6.16 9.80
N SER A 230 13.59 -5.43 10.50
CA SER A 230 14.93 -5.91 10.86
C SER A 230 14.94 -6.70 12.19
N HIS A 231 13.94 -6.50 13.07
CA HIS A 231 13.84 -7.12 14.40
C HIS A 231 12.38 -7.30 14.88
N PHE A 232 12.10 -8.34 15.67
CA PHE A 232 10.78 -8.62 16.27
C PHE A 232 10.83 -8.83 17.79
N LYS A 233 9.79 -8.38 18.51
CA LYS A 233 9.53 -8.73 19.92
C LYS A 233 8.11 -9.24 20.13
N LYS A 234 7.95 -10.28 20.96
CA LYS A 234 6.66 -10.83 21.42
C LYS A 234 6.26 -10.12 22.71
N ASP A 235 5.05 -9.57 22.75
CA ASP A 235 4.52 -8.94 23.96
C ASP A 235 4.03 -10.02 24.94
N GLY A 236 4.48 -9.98 26.21
CA GLY A 236 3.89 -10.81 27.28
C GLY A 236 4.81 -11.50 28.32
N SER A 237 6.15 -11.37 28.31
CA SER A 237 6.98 -12.04 29.35
C SER A 237 8.14 -11.23 29.94
N GLN A 238 8.16 -9.89 29.80
CA GLN A 238 9.18 -9.03 30.41
C GLN A 238 8.61 -7.69 30.92
N GLN A 239 7.39 -7.70 31.46
CA GLN A 239 6.76 -6.52 32.08
C GLN A 239 7.33 -6.18 33.48
N GLY A 240 8.42 -6.84 33.90
CA GLY A 240 9.01 -6.67 35.21
C GLY A 240 10.13 -5.62 35.33
N ASN A 241 10.67 -5.07 34.22
CA ASN A 241 11.78 -4.10 34.33
C ASN A 241 12.08 -3.25 33.08
N GLN A 242 11.18 -3.13 32.10
CA GLN A 242 11.44 -2.33 30.89
C GLN A 242 10.61 -1.04 30.85
N GLN A 243 11.34 0.04 30.51
CA GLN A 243 11.00 1.45 30.66
C GLN A 243 9.83 1.89 29.75
N PRO A 244 9.09 2.98 30.09
CA PRO A 244 7.84 3.39 29.43
C PRO A 244 7.94 3.79 27.95
N TRP A 245 9.14 3.79 27.36
CA TRP A 245 9.43 4.36 26.05
C TRP A 245 9.15 3.43 24.86
N ALA A 246 8.87 2.16 25.10
CA ALA A 246 8.43 1.21 24.07
C ALA A 246 6.91 1.25 23.88
N GLN A 247 6.33 2.43 23.66
CA GLN A 247 4.92 2.52 23.24
C GLN A 247 4.82 1.91 21.84
N GLN A 248 4.36 0.66 21.80
CA GLN A 248 4.14 -0.16 20.63
C GLN A 248 3.03 0.47 19.77
N THR A 249 3.29 0.72 18.49
CA THR A 249 2.21 0.92 17.52
C THR A 249 1.66 -0.46 17.18
N THR A 250 0.77 -0.96 18.03
CA THR A 250 0.06 -2.23 17.83
C THR A 250 -0.96 -2.04 16.71
N THR A 251 -0.62 -2.45 15.47
CA THR A 251 -1.60 -2.50 14.38
C THR A 251 -2.37 -3.81 14.51
N THR A 252 -3.53 -3.75 15.18
CA THR A 252 -4.45 -4.89 15.25
C THR A 252 -5.29 -4.93 13.98
N ILE A 253 -4.91 -5.77 13.01
CA ILE A 253 -5.74 -6.03 11.83
C ILE A 253 -6.78 -7.08 12.21
N THR A 254 -7.96 -6.63 12.61
CA THR A 254 -9.11 -7.53 12.84
C THR A 254 -9.76 -7.83 11.50
N THR A 255 -9.53 -9.02 10.95
CA THR A 255 -10.26 -9.49 9.76
C THR A 255 -11.43 -10.36 10.20
N THR A 256 -12.65 -9.96 9.86
CA THR A 256 -13.84 -10.80 10.05
C THR A 256 -14.10 -11.56 8.75
N THR A 257 -13.77 -12.85 8.73
CA THR A 257 -14.09 -13.72 7.58
C THR A 257 -15.45 -14.37 7.84
N THR A 258 -16.46 -14.02 7.03
CA THR A 258 -17.76 -14.70 7.06
C THR A 258 -17.75 -15.78 5.99
N THR A 259 -17.67 -17.05 6.39
CA THR A 259 -17.78 -18.20 5.48
C THR A 259 -19.20 -18.74 5.53
N THR A 260 -19.97 -18.52 4.47
CA THR A 260 -21.30 -19.14 4.31
C THR A 260 -21.15 -20.44 3.53
N THR A 261 -21.26 -21.58 4.20
CA THR A 261 -21.30 -22.90 3.54
C THR A 261 -22.74 -23.34 3.41
N THR A 262 -23.28 -23.34 2.18
CA THR A 262 -24.61 -23.88 1.89
C THR A 262 -24.46 -25.36 1.54
N THR A 263 -24.83 -26.26 2.46
CA THR A 263 -24.95 -27.69 2.17
C THR A 263 -26.41 -28.03 1.90
N THR A 264 -26.68 -28.67 0.76
CA THR A 264 -28.02 -29.04 0.28
C THR A 264 -28.60 -30.20 1.10
N THR A 265 -28.90 -30.01 2.38
CA THR A 265 -29.95 -30.74 3.11
C THR A 265 -30.29 -29.95 4.37
N THR A 266 -31.53 -29.45 4.42
CA THR A 266 -32.24 -28.75 5.49
C THR A 266 -31.56 -28.71 6.87
N THR A 267 -30.61 -27.80 7.10
CA THR A 267 -30.25 -27.12 8.38
C THR A 267 -29.11 -26.12 8.10
N THR A 268 -29.33 -24.82 8.32
CA THR A 268 -28.30 -23.78 8.17
C THR A 268 -27.55 -23.61 9.49
N THR A 269 -26.29 -24.04 9.56
CA THR A 269 -25.42 -23.80 10.72
C THR A 269 -24.44 -22.69 10.38
N THR A 270 -24.55 -21.54 11.06
CA THR A 270 -23.60 -20.42 10.93
C THR A 270 -22.48 -20.60 11.94
N THR A 271 -21.26 -20.85 11.47
CA THR A 271 -20.06 -20.90 12.33
C THR A 271 -19.24 -19.63 12.10
N THR A 272 -19.15 -18.78 13.12
CA THR A 272 -18.29 -17.58 13.11
C THR A 272 -16.94 -17.93 13.73
N THR A 273 -15.88 -17.93 12.94
CA THR A 273 -14.50 -18.09 13.45
C THR A 273 -13.79 -16.74 13.37
N THR A 274 -13.50 -16.15 14.53
CA THR A 274 -12.73 -14.90 14.65
C THR A 274 -11.27 -15.25 14.91
N THR A 275 -10.38 -14.91 13.96
CA THR A 275 -8.93 -15.06 14.15
C THR A 275 -8.29 -13.68 14.24
N THR A 276 -7.79 -13.33 15.43
CA THR A 276 -7.09 -12.07 15.70
C THR A 276 -5.59 -12.32 15.61
N ILE A 277 -4.91 -11.73 14.63
CA ILE A 277 -3.44 -11.74 14.54
C ILE A 277 -2.95 -10.31 14.74
N THR A 278 -2.10 -10.14 15.75
CA THR A 278 -1.54 -8.84 16.15
C THR A 278 -0.12 -8.74 15.62
N ALA A 279 0.15 -7.79 14.72
CA ALA A 279 1.49 -7.51 14.24
C ALA A 279 1.98 -6.21 14.88
N THR A 280 3.13 -6.29 15.56
CA THR A 280 3.75 -5.17 16.27
C THR A 280 5.16 -4.96 15.72
N THR A 281 5.44 -3.77 15.20
CA THR A 281 6.80 -3.34 14.84
C THR A 281 7.39 -2.53 15.99
N THR A 282 8.59 -2.89 16.45
CA THR A 282 9.38 -2.06 17.37
C THR A 282 10.85 -2.09 16.97
N ASN A 283 11.44 -0.92 16.74
CA ASN A 283 12.89 -0.75 16.63
C ASN A 283 13.46 -0.57 18.04
N VAL A 284 14.29 -1.50 18.49
CA VAL A 284 15.10 -1.34 19.70
C VAL A 284 16.52 -1.78 19.38
N GLY A 285 17.42 -0.81 19.17
CA GLY A 285 18.86 -1.04 19.22
C GLY A 285 19.26 -1.62 20.58
N ARG A 286 20.03 -2.69 20.57
CA ARG A 286 20.76 -3.16 21.75
C ARG A 286 22.01 -2.29 21.91
N ALA A 287 22.30 -1.98 23.18
CA ALA A 287 23.52 -1.35 23.68
C ALA A 287 24.81 -1.99 23.16
#